data_AF-A0A286GBP9-F1
#
_entry.id   AF-A0A286GBP9-F1
#
_cell.length_a   1.000
_cell.length_b   1.000
_cell.length_c   1.000
_cell.angle_alpha   90.00
_cell.angle_beta   90.00
_cell.angle_gamma   90.00
#
_symmetry.space_group_name_H-M   'P 1'
#
loop_
_entity.id
_entity.type
_entity.pdbx_description
1 polymer ?
#
loop_
_entity_poly.entity_id
_entity_poly.type
_entity_poly.pdbx_seq_one_letter_code
_entity_poly.pdbx_strand_id
1 'polypeptide(L)'
;MKWLFLLLLLGSCRQDQAIPNRCGVNDPLTDLPWLQQVASTGVKGLGTSIVQGTYQNQTVYAVYNCGRCFAGPYVTIYRCDGSRICSSSLLDTSSGGCSQIARNLSDKQTLLDD
;
A
#
# COMPACT_ATOMS: atom_id res chain seq x y z
N MET A 1 39.78 33.30 -22.96
CA MET A 1 39.14 32.97 -21.67
C MET A 1 37.67 32.70 -21.93
N LYS A 2 37.34 31.57 -22.53
CA LYS A 2 35.97 31.31 -23.03
C LYS A 2 35.84 29.81 -23.25
N TRP A 3 35.60 29.06 -22.17
CA TRP A 3 35.07 27.68 -22.13
C TRP A 3 35.52 27.02 -20.84
N LEU A 4 34.57 26.82 -19.92
CA LEU A 4 34.45 25.69 -18.98
C LEU A 4 33.39 26.06 -17.92
N PHE A 5 32.16 26.30 -18.37
CA PHE A 5 30.97 26.45 -17.51
C PHE A 5 29.87 25.52 -18.02
N LEU A 6 30.22 24.26 -18.25
CA LEU A 6 29.30 23.28 -18.84
C LEU A 6 29.69 21.89 -18.33
N LEU A 7 29.29 21.52 -17.10
CA LEU A 7 29.28 20.12 -16.59
C LEU A 7 28.79 19.93 -15.14
N LEU A 8 27.87 20.77 -14.64
CA LEU A 8 27.29 20.59 -13.28
C LEU A 8 25.75 20.47 -13.28
N LEU A 9 25.19 19.94 -14.37
CA LEU A 9 23.82 19.43 -14.42
C LEU A 9 23.87 17.89 -14.32
N LEU A 10 24.50 17.37 -13.27
CA LEU A 10 24.34 15.97 -12.92
C LEU A 10 22.96 15.85 -12.26
N GLY A 11 22.04 15.25 -13.02
CA GLY A 11 20.65 15.08 -12.65
C GLY A 11 20.50 14.45 -11.27
N SER A 12 19.73 15.11 -10.42
CA SER A 12 19.14 14.48 -9.25
C SER A 12 18.12 13.46 -9.73
N CYS A 13 18.56 12.28 -10.15
CA CYS A 13 17.71 11.10 -10.18
C CYS A 13 17.22 10.88 -8.75
N ARG A 14 16.01 11.34 -8.44
CA ARG A 14 15.23 10.74 -7.35
C ARG A 14 14.95 9.32 -7.81
N GLN A 15 15.82 8.38 -7.46
CA GLN A 15 15.40 7.00 -7.38
C GLN A 15 14.32 6.97 -6.31
N ASP A 16 13.06 6.91 -6.73
CA ASP A 16 11.98 6.51 -5.84
C ASP A 16 12.46 5.24 -5.16
N GLN A 17 12.70 5.33 -3.85
CA GLN A 17 13.26 4.21 -3.11
C GLN A 17 12.23 3.10 -3.14
N ALA A 18 12.50 2.07 -3.94
CA ALA A 18 11.68 0.88 -3.99
C ALA A 18 11.60 0.31 -2.58
N ILE A 19 10.39 0.26 -2.04
CA ILE A 19 10.15 -0.24 -0.70
C ILE A 19 10.38 -1.76 -0.70
N PRO A 20 10.95 -2.34 0.38
CA PRO A 20 11.19 -3.77 0.45
C PRO A 20 9.89 -4.57 0.33
N ASN A 21 9.76 -5.33 -0.77
CA ASN A 21 8.73 -6.35 -0.92
C ASN A 21 9.32 -7.73 -0.63
N ARG A 22 8.92 -8.33 0.49
CA ARG A 22 9.35 -9.67 0.93
C ARG A 22 8.41 -10.78 0.48
N CYS A 23 7.43 -10.47 -0.37
CA CYS A 23 6.51 -11.47 -0.94
C CYS A 23 7.11 -12.23 -2.13
N GLY A 24 8.32 -11.90 -2.58
CA GLY A 24 8.99 -12.59 -3.69
C GLY A 24 8.40 -12.27 -5.07
N VAL A 25 7.75 -11.11 -5.20
CA VAL A 25 7.11 -10.63 -6.44
C VAL A 25 7.61 -9.23 -6.79
N ASN A 26 7.55 -8.86 -8.07
CA ASN A 26 8.02 -7.57 -8.55
C ASN A 26 6.89 -6.55 -8.56
N ASP A 27 5.72 -6.94 -9.07
CA ASP A 27 4.51 -6.12 -9.11
C ASP A 27 3.37 -6.84 -8.38
N PRO A 28 3.10 -6.51 -7.11
CA PRO A 28 2.04 -7.15 -6.34
C PRO A 28 0.65 -7.14 -6.99
N LEU A 29 0.31 -6.09 -7.75
CA LEU A 29 -1.03 -5.98 -8.36
C LEU A 29 -1.20 -6.92 -9.56
N THR A 30 -0.10 -7.36 -10.16
CA THR A 30 -0.08 -8.27 -11.31
C THR A 30 0.32 -9.70 -10.89
N ASP A 31 1.28 -9.82 -9.98
CA ASP A 31 1.93 -11.08 -9.61
C ASP A 31 1.22 -11.81 -8.44
N LEU A 32 0.36 -11.13 -7.67
CA LEU A 32 -0.46 -11.75 -6.62
C LEU A 32 -1.93 -11.85 -7.09
N PRO A 33 -2.41 -13.03 -7.52
CA PRO A 33 -3.76 -13.16 -8.09
C PRO A 33 -4.88 -12.71 -7.15
N TRP A 34 -4.73 -12.94 -5.84
CA TRP A 34 -5.71 -12.50 -4.85
C TRP A 34 -5.77 -10.97 -4.73
N LEU A 35 -4.62 -10.30 -4.84
CA LEU A 35 -4.54 -8.84 -4.73
C LEU A 35 -5.06 -8.19 -6.01
N GLN A 36 -4.74 -8.77 -7.17
CA GLN A 36 -5.34 -8.39 -8.45
C GLN A 36 -6.87 -8.50 -8.38
N GLN A 37 -7.39 -9.60 -7.82
CA GLN A 37 -8.82 -9.78 -7.64
C GLN A 37 -9.40 -8.72 -6.70
N VAL A 38 -8.74 -8.38 -5.59
CA VAL A 38 -9.17 -7.30 -4.68
C VAL A 38 -9.19 -5.95 -5.40
N ALA A 39 -8.14 -5.62 -6.16
CA ALA A 39 -8.08 -4.40 -6.97
C ALA A 39 -9.22 -4.35 -8.01
N SER A 40 -9.52 -5.48 -8.64
CA SER A 40 -10.56 -5.58 -9.69
C SER A 40 -11.99 -5.61 -9.13
N THR A 41 -12.16 -6.17 -7.93
CA THR A 41 -13.45 -6.31 -7.23
C THR A 41 -13.76 -5.16 -6.30
N GLY A 42 -12.80 -4.26 -6.05
CA GLY A 42 -13.03 -2.90 -5.55
C GLY A 42 -14.01 -2.20 -6.49
N VAL A 43 -15.29 -2.42 -6.23
CA VAL A 43 -16.37 -2.25 -7.20
C VAL A 43 -16.40 -0.82 -7.73
N LYS A 44 -16.40 -0.68 -9.06
CA LYS A 44 -16.78 0.50 -9.84
C LYS A 44 -17.62 1.49 -9.03
N GLY A 45 -17.00 2.58 -8.57
CA GLY A 45 -17.68 3.73 -7.97
C GLY A 45 -17.79 3.76 -6.44
N LEU A 46 -17.07 2.87 -5.74
CA LEU A 46 -17.02 2.85 -4.27
C LEU A 46 -15.66 3.28 -3.69
N GLY A 47 -14.56 3.09 -4.43
CA GLY A 47 -13.22 3.54 -4.06
C GLY A 47 -12.46 2.49 -3.26
N THR A 48 -11.31 2.07 -3.77
CA THR A 48 -10.43 1.08 -3.13
C THR A 48 -9.03 1.62 -3.14
N SER A 49 -8.41 1.66 -1.96
CA SER A 49 -7.00 2.02 -1.82
C SER A 49 -6.23 0.83 -1.28
N ILE A 50 -5.09 0.52 -1.89
CA ILE A 50 -4.21 -0.57 -1.50
C ILE A 50 -2.87 0.03 -1.16
N VAL A 51 -2.43 -0.17 0.09
CA VAL A 51 -1.13 0.29 0.58
C VAL A 51 -0.30 -0.92 0.97
N GLN A 52 0.86 -1.08 0.34
CA GLN A 52 1.91 -1.97 0.80
C GLN A 52 2.66 -1.33 1.96
N GLY A 53 3.06 -2.12 2.95
CA GLY A 53 4.01 -1.68 3.97
C GLY A 53 4.60 -2.84 4.75
N THR A 54 5.39 -2.50 5.76
CA THR A 54 6.01 -3.46 6.67
C THR A 54 5.29 -3.47 8.01
N TYR A 55 4.91 -4.66 8.47
CA TYR A 55 4.43 -4.91 9.83
C TYR A 55 5.15 -6.13 10.41
N GLN A 56 5.77 -5.99 11.58
CA GLN A 56 6.55 -7.05 12.23
C GLN A 56 7.57 -7.72 11.30
N ASN A 57 8.34 -6.92 10.54
CA ASN A 57 9.31 -7.39 9.55
C ASN A 57 8.72 -8.25 8.40
N GLN A 58 7.41 -8.19 8.17
CA GLN A 58 6.74 -8.84 7.05
C GLN A 58 6.10 -7.79 6.13
N THR A 59 6.14 -8.03 4.83
CA THR A 59 5.36 -7.25 3.87
C THR A 59 3.88 -7.59 4.05
N VAL A 60 3.06 -6.56 4.19
CA VAL A 60 1.60 -6.65 4.32
C VAL A 60 0.92 -5.66 3.37
N TYR A 61 -0.34 -5.92 3.08
CA TYR A 61 -1.18 -5.05 2.26
C TYR A 61 -2.37 -4.58 3.10
N ALA A 62 -2.45 -3.28 3.33
CA ALA A 62 -3.63 -2.64 3.88
C ALA A 62 -4.58 -2.30 2.73
N VAL A 63 -5.71 -2.99 2.69
CA VAL A 63 -6.78 -2.75 1.73
C VAL A 63 -7.82 -1.91 2.43
N TYR A 64 -7.95 -0.67 1.98
CA TYR A 64 -8.99 0.24 2.37
C TYR A 64 -10.11 0.16 1.35
N ASN A 65 -11.29 -0.16 1.82
CA ASN A 65 -12.49 -0.13 1.01
C ASN A 65 -13.40 0.96 1.56
N CYS A 66 -13.65 1.95 0.71
CA CYS A 66 -14.81 2.80 0.86
C CYS A 66 -15.92 2.06 0.12
N GLY A 67 -16.98 1.67 0.81
CA GLY A 67 -18.24 1.51 0.11
C GLY A 67 -18.97 2.83 0.20
N ARG A 68 -20.16 2.92 -0.35
CA ARG A 68 -21.17 3.86 0.13
C ARG A 68 -21.69 3.36 1.49
N CYS A 69 -20.77 3.09 2.42
CA CYS A 69 -20.99 2.33 3.62
C CYS A 69 -21.59 3.26 4.66
N PHE A 70 -22.89 3.08 4.93
CA PHE A 70 -23.54 3.61 6.13
C PHE A 70 -22.73 3.28 7.42
N ALA A 71 -21.93 2.22 7.38
CA ALA A 71 -21.03 1.77 8.46
C ALA A 71 -19.63 2.42 8.48
N GLY A 72 -19.32 3.33 7.56
CA GLY A 72 -18.01 4.00 7.47
C GLY A 72 -16.93 3.17 6.75
N PRO A 73 -15.71 3.72 6.62
CA PRO A 73 -14.61 3.08 5.91
C PRO A 73 -14.01 1.91 6.70
N TYR A 74 -13.59 0.87 5.99
CA TYR A 74 -12.97 -0.33 6.57
C TYR A 74 -11.55 -0.48 6.09
N VAL A 75 -10.74 -1.15 6.92
CA VAL A 75 -9.41 -1.61 6.55
C VAL A 75 -9.29 -3.10 6.85
N THR A 76 -8.72 -3.82 5.90
CA THR A 76 -8.32 -5.22 6.10
C THR A 76 -6.84 -5.34 5.80
N ILE A 77 -6.10 -5.99 6.70
CA ILE A 77 -4.67 -6.22 6.56
C ILE A 77 -4.44 -7.65 6.09
N TYR A 78 -3.69 -7.82 5.00
CA TYR A 78 -3.37 -9.10 4.39
C TYR A 78 -1.87 -9.36 4.40
N ARG A 79 -1.49 -10.64 4.48
CA ARG A 79 -0.13 -11.12 4.20
C ARG A 79 0.07 -11.39 2.71
N CYS A 80 1.30 -11.69 2.31
CA CYS A 80 1.67 -12.08 0.95
C CYS A 80 0.83 -13.22 0.36
N ASP A 81 0.46 -14.19 1.18
CA ASP A 81 -0.34 -15.37 0.79
C ASP A 81 -1.86 -15.09 0.69
N GLY A 82 -2.29 -13.85 0.94
CA GLY A 82 -3.70 -13.46 0.97
C GLY A 82 -4.43 -13.83 2.27
N SER A 83 -3.72 -14.37 3.27
CA SER A 83 -4.31 -14.58 4.61
C SER A 83 -4.57 -13.24 5.29
N ARG A 84 -5.75 -13.13 5.93
CA ARG A 84 -6.13 -11.96 6.70
C ARG A 84 -5.42 -11.96 8.05
N ILE A 85 -4.78 -10.85 8.39
CA ILE A 85 -4.31 -10.58 9.75
C ILE A 85 -5.51 -10.13 10.59
N CYS A 86 -6.25 -9.14 10.09
CA CYS A 86 -7.44 -8.62 10.77
C CYS A 86 -8.26 -7.71 9.82
N SER A 87 -9.49 -7.40 10.22
CA SER A 87 -10.37 -6.43 9.54
C SER A 87 -11.12 -5.59 10.57
N SER A 88 -11.18 -4.27 10.41
CA SER A 88 -11.95 -3.39 11.29
C SER A 88 -12.45 -2.14 10.56
N SER A 89 -13.43 -1.45 11.15
CA SER A 89 -13.71 -0.06 10.76
C SER A 89 -12.48 0.80 11.05
N LEU A 90 -12.21 1.80 10.21
CA LEU A 90 -11.18 2.81 10.51
C LEU A 90 -11.55 3.70 11.69
N LEU A 91 -12.83 3.75 12.04
CA LEU A 91 -13.36 4.47 13.21
C LEU A 91 -13.13 3.71 14.52
N ASP A 92 -12.75 2.43 14.46
CA ASP A 92 -12.37 1.67 15.63
C ASP A 92 -11.06 2.22 16.20
N THR A 93 -11.13 2.84 17.37
CA THR A 93 -10.00 3.45 18.09
C THR A 93 -9.36 2.51 19.11
N SER A 94 -9.73 1.22 19.14
CA SER A 94 -9.13 0.26 20.05
C SER A 94 -7.61 0.16 19.85
N SER A 95 -6.86 0.21 20.96
CA SER A 95 -5.43 -0.01 20.96
C SER A 95 -5.16 -1.47 20.57
N GLY A 96 -4.44 -1.69 19.47
CA GLY A 96 -4.16 -3.01 18.88
C GLY A 96 -5.09 -3.38 17.71
N GLY A 97 -6.06 -2.54 17.36
CA GLY A 97 -6.96 -2.76 16.23
C GLY A 97 -6.27 -2.62 14.87
N CYS A 98 -6.93 -3.09 13.80
CA CYS A 98 -6.40 -3.02 12.43
C CYS A 98 -6.12 -1.60 11.97
N SER A 99 -6.94 -0.64 12.42
CA SER A 99 -6.74 0.78 12.16
C SER A 99 -5.38 1.27 12.68
N GLN A 100 -4.92 0.77 13.83
CA GLN A 100 -3.60 1.11 14.38
C GLN A 100 -2.48 0.44 13.59
N ILE A 101 -2.63 -0.83 13.22
CA ILE A 101 -1.66 -1.53 12.36
C ILE A 101 -1.48 -0.76 11.04
N ALA A 102 -2.59 -0.41 10.37
CA ALA A 102 -2.59 0.34 9.11
C ALA A 102 -1.91 1.71 9.24
N ARG A 103 -2.18 2.43 10.34
CA ARG A 103 -1.53 3.72 10.65
C ARG A 103 -0.03 3.58 10.91
N ASN A 104 0.41 2.45 11.48
CA ASN A 104 1.79 2.26 11.93
C ASN A 104 2.67 1.41 10.99
N LEU A 105 2.22 1.06 9.78
CA LEU A 105 3.09 0.41 8.79
C LEU A 105 4.35 1.26 8.55
N SER A 106 5.53 0.64 8.51
CA SER A 106 6.72 1.31 7.97
C SER A 106 6.80 1.08 6.47
N ASP A 107 7.67 1.84 5.79
CA ASP A 107 7.99 1.64 4.37
C ASP A 107 6.71 1.58 3.51
N LYS A 108 5.86 2.61 3.57
CA LYS A 108 4.54 2.59 2.92
C LYS A 108 4.60 2.97 1.45
N GLN A 109 3.97 2.19 0.61
CA GLN A 109 3.76 2.50 -0.81
C GLN A 109 2.28 2.32 -1.15
N THR A 110 1.63 3.35 -1.67
CA THR A 110 0.30 3.22 -2.27
C THR A 110 0.44 2.53 -3.62
N LEU A 111 -0.22 1.39 -3.78
CA LEU A 111 -0.25 0.61 -5.02
C LEU A 111 -1.49 0.97 -5.86
N LEU A 112 -2.60 1.27 -5.21
CA LEU A 112 -3.86 1.65 -5.84
C LEU A 112 -4.55 2.73 -5.00
N ASP A 113 -5.15 3.71 -5.65
CA ASP A 113 -5.97 4.75 -5.02
C ASP A 113 -7.05 5.20 -6.02
N ASP A 114 -8.18 4.48 -6.01
CA ASP A 114 -9.32 4.67 -6.92
C ASP A 114 -10.48 5.45 -6.29
#